data_AF-A0A1F3LHZ8-F1
#
_entry.id   AF-A0A1F3LHZ8-F1
#
_cell.length_a   1.000
_cell.length_b   1.000
_cell.length_c   1.000
_cell.angle_alpha   90.00
_cell.angle_beta   90.00
_cell.angle_gamma   90.00
#
_symmetry.space_group_name_H-M   'P 1'
#
loop_
_entity.id
_entity.type
_entity.pdbx_description
1 polymer ?
#
loop_
_entity_poly.entity_id
_entity_poly.type
_entity_poly.pdbx_seq_one_letter_code
_entity_poly.pdbx_strand_id
1 'polypeptide(L)'
;MDRNDLIRTAEKLKQVSEKSAAEFGSKREALVVLMNGKMESRPDLIDMVGPGNVEMMKDNHANHARFLESIFIMHSPEVLVDTVLWVFRAYRSRNFSSTYWAAQLNTCIEIYKKELSFECFQEIYPYYNWMQINIPVFNQLADGNLDAPLSLH
;
A
#
# COMPACT_ATOMS: atom_id res chain seq x y z
N MET A 1 -10.86 -16.48 -5.04
CA MET A 1 -9.60 -15.94 -5.58
C MET A 1 -8.51 -16.30 -4.58
N ASP A 2 -7.44 -16.94 -5.02
CA ASP A 2 -6.30 -17.30 -4.17
C ASP A 2 -5.08 -16.39 -4.41
N ARG A 3 -3.94 -16.70 -3.77
CA ARG A 3 -2.68 -15.98 -3.97
C ARG A 3 -2.23 -15.99 -5.44
N ASN A 4 -2.35 -17.11 -6.14
CA ASN A 4 -1.88 -17.23 -7.52
C ASN A 4 -2.78 -16.45 -8.49
N ASP A 5 -4.07 -16.37 -8.20
CA ASP A 5 -4.98 -15.48 -8.91
C ASP A 5 -4.61 -14.00 -8.72
N LEU A 6 -4.22 -13.59 -7.49
CA LEU A 6 -3.73 -12.24 -7.24
C LEU A 6 -2.48 -11.94 -8.08
N ILE A 7 -1.51 -12.86 -8.13
CA ILE A 7 -0.31 -12.72 -8.96
C ILE A 7 -0.67 -12.55 -10.44
N ARG A 8 -1.53 -13.42 -10.96
CA ARG A 8 -1.99 -13.36 -12.36
C ARG A 8 -2.70 -12.06 -12.71
N THR A 9 -3.40 -11.44 -11.76
CA THR A 9 -4.02 -10.12 -12.00
C THR A 9 -3.04 -8.97 -11.84
N ALA A 10 -2.06 -9.09 -10.95
CA ALA A 10 -0.97 -8.13 -10.79
C ALA A 10 -0.01 -8.09 -12.00
N GLU A 11 0.18 -9.21 -12.70
CA GLU A 11 0.91 -9.29 -13.99
C GLU A 11 0.35 -8.36 -15.07
N LYS A 12 -0.92 -7.96 -14.96
CA LYS A 12 -1.56 -7.04 -15.91
C LYS A 12 -1.25 -5.57 -15.63
N LEU A 13 -0.64 -5.26 -14.48
CA LEU A 13 -0.18 -3.92 -14.17
C LEU A 13 1.04 -3.61 -15.03
N LYS A 14 1.03 -2.44 -15.65
CA LYS A 14 2.15 -2.01 -16.49
C LYS A 14 3.29 -1.51 -15.61
N GLN A 15 4.52 -1.80 -16.00
CA GLN A 15 5.67 -1.13 -15.39
C GLN A 15 5.54 0.38 -15.57
N VAL A 16 5.79 1.12 -14.50
CA VAL A 16 5.77 2.59 -14.50
C VAL A 16 6.99 3.08 -15.28
N SER A 17 6.85 4.17 -16.03
CA SER A 17 7.98 4.71 -16.77
C SER A 17 9.07 5.21 -15.81
N GLU A 18 10.33 5.17 -16.25
CA GLU A 18 11.46 5.70 -15.45
C GLU A 18 11.22 7.16 -15.02
N LYS A 19 10.62 7.97 -15.90
CA LYS A 19 10.27 9.37 -15.61
C LYS A 19 9.27 9.47 -14.44
N SER A 20 8.18 8.71 -14.48
CA SER A 20 7.16 8.74 -13.43
C SER A 20 7.67 8.14 -12.13
N ALA A 21 8.46 7.06 -12.20
CA ALA A 21 9.10 6.47 -11.02
C ALA A 21 10.07 7.47 -10.36
N ALA A 22 10.87 8.19 -11.16
CA ALA A 22 11.76 9.24 -10.66
C ALA A 22 11.00 10.42 -10.05
N GLU A 23 9.90 10.87 -10.67
CA GLU A 23 9.05 11.91 -10.07
C GLU A 23 8.48 11.46 -8.72
N PHE A 24 7.89 10.27 -8.66
CA PHE A 24 7.34 9.72 -7.43
C PHE A 24 8.42 9.62 -6.34
N GLY A 25 9.59 9.06 -6.66
CA GLY A 25 10.73 8.96 -5.75
C GLY A 25 11.20 10.32 -5.23
N SER A 26 11.29 11.33 -6.11
CA SER A 26 11.71 12.69 -5.74
C SER A 26 10.75 13.40 -4.79
N LYS A 27 9.45 13.05 -4.83
CA LYS A 27 8.39 13.64 -4.00
C LYS A 27 7.99 12.77 -2.82
N ARG A 28 8.47 11.53 -2.75
CA ARG A 28 8.05 10.48 -1.81
C ARG A 28 7.97 10.95 -0.36
N GLU A 29 8.98 11.67 0.12
CA GLU A 29 9.02 12.14 1.52
C GLU A 29 7.93 13.18 1.81
N ALA A 30 7.75 14.16 0.92
CA ALA A 30 6.69 15.16 1.03
C ALA A 30 5.30 14.51 0.99
N LEU A 31 5.13 13.51 0.12
CA LEU A 31 3.90 12.73 0.01
C LEU A 31 3.56 11.99 1.31
N VAL A 32 4.56 11.37 1.96
CA VAL A 32 4.38 10.68 3.25
C VAL A 32 4.02 11.67 4.36
N VAL A 33 4.61 12.86 4.39
CA VAL A 33 4.25 13.92 5.35
C VAL A 33 2.78 14.32 5.19
N LEU A 34 2.32 14.56 3.96
CA LEU A 34 0.92 14.88 3.68
C LEU A 34 -0.02 13.73 4.06
N MET A 35 0.40 12.49 3.80
CA MET A 35 -0.35 11.28 4.15
C MET A 35 -0.54 11.15 5.66
N ASN A 36 0.53 11.33 6.42
CA ASN A 36 0.50 11.31 7.88
C ASN A 36 -0.43 12.40 8.41
N GLY A 37 -0.27 13.65 7.98
CA GLY A 37 -1.11 14.76 8.44
C GLY A 37 -2.60 14.53 8.15
N LYS A 38 -2.94 14.03 6.96
CA LYS A 38 -4.34 13.69 6.62
C LYS A 38 -4.89 12.57 7.47
N MET A 39 -4.16 11.48 7.67
CA MET A 39 -4.63 10.36 8.48
C MET A 39 -4.73 10.70 9.97
N GLU A 40 -3.77 11.47 10.51
CA GLU A 40 -3.78 11.98 11.89
C GLU A 40 -4.97 12.90 12.17
N SER A 41 -5.44 13.64 11.17
CA SER A 41 -6.61 14.51 11.31
C SER A 41 -7.96 13.76 11.36
N ARG A 42 -7.97 12.44 11.15
CA ARG A 42 -9.21 11.67 11.11
C ARG A 42 -9.76 11.42 12.52
N PRO A 43 -11.06 11.68 12.76
CA PRO A 43 -11.67 11.44 14.06
C PRO A 43 -11.77 9.94 14.41
N ASP A 44 -11.82 9.07 13.40
CA ASP A 44 -11.92 7.61 13.53
C ASP A 44 -10.55 6.91 13.50
N LEU A 45 -9.43 7.65 13.57
CA LEU A 45 -8.09 7.06 13.43
C LEU A 45 -7.83 5.96 14.46
N ILE A 46 -8.13 6.22 15.74
CA ILE A 46 -7.84 5.27 16.82
C ILE A 46 -8.65 3.98 16.67
N ASP A 47 -9.88 4.07 16.19
CA ASP A 47 -10.71 2.89 15.88
C ASP A 47 -10.11 2.07 14.74
N MET A 48 -9.42 2.75 13.80
CA MET A 48 -8.81 2.10 12.65
C MET A 48 -7.48 1.42 12.96
N VAL A 49 -6.59 2.05 13.73
CA VAL A 49 -5.21 1.56 13.94
C VAL A 49 -5.00 0.93 15.32
N GLY A 50 -5.91 1.15 16.26
CA GLY A 50 -5.78 0.75 17.66
C GLY A 50 -5.01 1.76 18.51
N PRO A 51 -5.30 1.86 19.82
CA PRO A 51 -4.60 2.77 20.73
C PRO A 51 -3.08 2.52 20.75
N GLY A 52 -2.29 3.59 20.67
CA GLY A 52 -0.82 3.51 20.74
C GLY A 52 -0.11 3.16 19.43
N ASN A 53 -0.84 2.93 18.33
CA ASN A 53 -0.25 2.50 17.05
C ASN A 53 -0.04 3.61 16.02
N VAL A 54 -0.23 4.88 16.38
CA VAL A 54 -0.12 6.00 15.42
C VAL A 54 1.28 6.11 14.82
N GLU A 55 2.35 5.94 15.60
CA GLU A 55 3.71 5.95 15.06
C GLU A 55 3.97 4.76 14.13
N MET A 56 3.44 3.58 14.46
CA MET A 56 3.52 2.41 13.58
C MET A 56 2.77 2.62 12.26
N MET A 57 1.67 3.36 12.27
CA MET A 57 0.98 3.78 11.05
C MET A 57 1.88 4.68 10.19
N LYS A 58 2.59 5.64 10.79
CA LYS A 58 3.51 6.52 10.05
C LYS A 58 4.66 5.74 9.43
N ASP A 59 5.23 4.80 10.19
CA ASP A 59 6.25 3.88 9.68
C ASP A 59 5.71 3.05 8.52
N ASN A 60 4.47 2.55 8.62
CA ASN A 60 3.80 1.85 7.53
C ASN A 60 3.67 2.72 6.28
N HIS A 61 3.27 3.98 6.41
CA HIS A 61 3.16 4.89 5.26
C HIS A 61 4.51 5.12 4.58
N ALA A 62 5.57 5.33 5.36
CA ALA A 62 6.93 5.50 4.83
C ALA A 62 7.43 4.23 4.12
N ASN A 63 7.21 3.06 4.74
CA ASN A 63 7.60 1.78 4.17
C ASN A 63 6.81 1.44 2.91
N HIS A 64 5.50 1.72 2.91
CA HIS A 64 4.64 1.55 1.74
C HIS A 64 5.10 2.39 0.55
N ALA A 65 5.45 3.67 0.78
CA ALA A 65 5.92 4.55 -0.27
C ALA A 65 7.27 4.09 -0.86
N ARG A 66 8.22 3.68 -0.02
CA ARG A 66 9.51 3.11 -0.48
C ARG A 66 9.33 1.81 -1.26
N PHE A 67 8.45 0.94 -0.77
CA PHE A 67 8.16 -0.33 -1.41
C PHE A 67 7.54 -0.12 -2.79
N LEU A 68 6.51 0.72 -2.91
CA LEU A 68 5.90 0.95 -4.23
C LEU A 68 6.85 1.66 -5.19
N GLU A 69 7.70 2.57 -4.74
CA GLU A 69 8.76 3.12 -5.59
C GLU A 69 9.64 2.00 -6.17
N SER A 70 10.06 1.01 -5.36
CA SER A 70 10.84 -0.12 -5.89
C SER A 70 10.06 -0.97 -6.89
N ILE A 71 8.75 -1.15 -6.69
CA ILE A 71 7.89 -1.89 -7.63
C ILE A 71 7.66 -1.10 -8.93
N PHE A 72 7.61 0.23 -8.84
CA PHE A 72 7.49 1.11 -10.01
C PHE A 72 8.76 1.05 -10.86
N ILE A 73 9.93 1.03 -10.23
CA ILE A 73 11.23 0.88 -10.89
C ILE A 73 11.38 -0.54 -11.47
N MET A 74 11.06 -1.56 -10.68
CA MET A 74 11.22 -2.97 -11.03
C MET A 74 9.91 -3.72 -10.78
N HIS A 75 9.12 -3.85 -11.84
CA HIS A 75 7.83 -4.53 -11.76
C HIS A 75 8.01 -6.01 -11.40
N SER A 76 7.43 -6.41 -10.27
CA SER A 76 7.42 -7.80 -9.81
C SER A 76 6.06 -8.13 -9.17
N PRO A 77 5.16 -8.81 -9.92
CA PRO A 77 3.83 -9.20 -9.44
C PRO A 77 3.86 -10.05 -8.17
N GLU A 78 4.77 -11.02 -8.12
CA GLU A 78 4.90 -11.93 -6.97
C GLU A 78 5.33 -11.17 -5.71
N VAL A 79 6.37 -10.34 -5.82
CA VAL A 79 6.85 -9.52 -4.69
C VAL A 79 5.77 -8.53 -4.23
N LEU A 80 5.02 -7.92 -5.16
CA LEU A 80 3.88 -7.06 -4.84
C LEU A 80 2.83 -7.81 -4.00
N VAL A 81 2.37 -8.97 -4.49
CA VAL A 81 1.31 -9.75 -3.85
C VAL A 81 1.75 -10.24 -2.47
N ASP A 82 2.95 -10.80 -2.36
CA ASP A 82 3.45 -11.36 -1.11
C ASP A 82 3.67 -10.30 -0.04
N THR A 83 4.23 -9.17 -0.43
CA THR A 83 4.50 -8.08 0.51
C THR A 83 3.18 -7.49 1.01
N VAL A 84 2.18 -7.28 0.14
CA VAL A 84 0.87 -6.77 0.57
C VAL A 84 0.17 -7.77 1.47
N LEU A 85 0.18 -9.07 1.15
CA LEU A 85 -0.38 -10.12 2.01
C LEU A 85 0.29 -10.16 3.39
N TRP A 86 1.62 -10.06 3.42
CA TRP A 86 2.39 -10.03 4.66
C TRP A 86 2.03 -8.80 5.52
N VAL A 87 1.90 -7.62 4.91
CA VAL A 87 1.46 -6.39 5.61
C VAL A 87 0.08 -6.58 6.24
N PHE A 88 -0.90 -7.12 5.50
CA PHE A 88 -2.23 -7.38 6.04
C PHE A 88 -2.18 -8.32 7.27
N ARG A 89 -1.36 -9.37 7.23
CA ARG A 89 -1.16 -10.29 8.37
C ARG A 89 -0.48 -9.60 9.56
N ALA A 90 0.63 -8.91 9.31
CA ALA A 90 1.48 -8.32 10.35
C ALA A 90 0.80 -7.19 11.12
N TYR A 91 -0.08 -6.43 10.47
CA TYR A 91 -0.78 -5.30 11.10
C TYR A 91 -2.09 -5.73 11.76
N ARG A 92 -2.75 -6.77 11.26
CA ARG A 92 -3.92 -7.35 11.90
C ARG A 92 -3.61 -7.90 13.30
N SER A 93 -2.47 -8.57 13.48
CA SER A 93 -2.02 -9.03 14.81
C SER A 93 -1.72 -7.88 15.78
N ARG A 94 -1.70 -6.64 15.28
CA ARG A 94 -1.45 -5.41 16.04
C ARG A 94 -2.69 -4.50 16.11
N ASN A 95 -3.89 -5.06 15.91
CA ASN A 95 -5.18 -4.37 16.01
C ASN A 95 -5.49 -3.33 14.93
N PHE A 96 -4.80 -3.36 13.79
CA PHE A 96 -5.26 -2.60 12.63
C PHE A 96 -6.53 -3.24 12.07
N SER A 97 -7.58 -2.43 11.93
CA SER A 97 -8.85 -2.83 11.35
C SER A 97 -8.76 -3.00 9.83
N SER A 98 -9.72 -3.70 9.23
CA SER A 98 -9.82 -3.81 7.78
C SER A 98 -10.19 -2.49 7.09
N THR A 99 -10.85 -1.57 7.78
CA THR A 99 -11.25 -0.26 7.25
C THR A 99 -10.06 0.68 7.09
N TYR A 100 -9.00 0.50 7.87
CA TYR A 100 -7.74 1.23 7.72
C TYR A 100 -7.17 1.15 6.30
N TRP A 101 -7.14 -0.04 5.69
CA TRP A 101 -6.55 -0.23 4.36
C TRP A 101 -7.27 0.59 3.30
N ALA A 102 -8.60 0.64 3.35
CA ALA A 102 -9.39 1.47 2.46
C ALA A 102 -9.13 2.96 2.71
N ALA A 103 -9.07 3.39 3.98
CA ALA A 103 -8.77 4.78 4.33
C ALA A 103 -7.37 5.20 3.86
N GLN A 104 -6.35 4.35 4.06
CA GLN A 104 -4.98 4.58 3.63
C GLN A 104 -4.91 4.75 2.11
N LEU A 105 -5.40 3.77 1.35
CA LEU A 105 -5.31 3.77 -0.12
C LEU A 105 -6.08 4.94 -0.75
N ASN A 106 -7.27 5.26 -0.24
CA ASN A 106 -8.03 6.42 -0.69
C ASN A 106 -7.28 7.74 -0.46
N THR A 107 -6.67 7.88 0.71
CA THR A 107 -5.91 9.09 1.07
C THR A 107 -4.66 9.22 0.20
N CYS A 108 -3.95 8.12 -0.05
CA CYS A 108 -2.86 8.07 -1.03
C CYS A 108 -3.32 8.56 -2.42
N ILE A 109 -4.40 8.00 -2.97
CA ILE A 109 -4.93 8.39 -4.28
C ILE A 109 -5.30 9.88 -4.31
N GLU A 110 -5.94 10.40 -3.26
CA GLU A 110 -6.33 11.82 -3.18
C GLU A 110 -5.09 12.74 -3.23
N ILE A 111 -4.05 12.41 -2.46
CA ILE A 111 -2.80 13.19 -2.42
C ILE A 111 -2.10 13.09 -3.77
N TYR A 112 -1.89 11.89 -4.29
CA TYR A 112 -1.12 11.70 -5.52
C TYR A 112 -1.76 12.38 -6.72
N LYS A 113 -3.09 12.39 -6.80
CA LYS A 113 -3.80 13.11 -7.86
C LYS A 113 -3.54 14.64 -7.83
N LYS A 114 -3.26 15.20 -6.66
CA LYS A 114 -3.01 16.64 -6.48
C LYS A 114 -1.53 17.00 -6.61
N GLU A 115 -0.65 16.15 -6.10
CA GLU A 115 0.77 16.46 -5.92
C GLU A 115 1.67 15.96 -7.05
N LEU A 116 1.24 14.95 -7.81
CA LEU A 116 1.99 14.39 -8.94
C LEU A 116 1.52 15.00 -10.25
N SER A 117 2.39 14.96 -11.27
CA SER A 117 1.98 15.21 -12.64
C SER A 117 0.84 14.28 -13.05
N PHE A 118 0.04 14.71 -14.03
CA PHE A 118 -1.04 13.89 -14.56
C PHE A 118 -0.51 12.56 -15.09
N GLU A 119 0.61 12.59 -15.80
CA GLU A 119 1.26 11.40 -16.37
C GLU A 119 1.72 10.42 -15.28
N CYS A 120 2.43 10.91 -14.26
CA CYS A 120 2.89 10.09 -13.15
C CYS A 120 1.70 9.46 -12.39
N PHE A 121 0.68 10.26 -12.09
CA PHE A 121 -0.53 9.76 -11.43
C PHE A 121 -1.24 8.69 -12.26
N GLN A 122 -1.41 8.90 -13.58
CA GLN A 122 -2.05 7.90 -14.46
C GLN A 122 -1.29 6.57 -14.51
N GLU A 123 0.04 6.59 -14.41
CA GLU A 123 0.86 5.37 -14.43
C GLU A 123 0.82 4.61 -13.09
N ILE A 124 0.83 5.30 -11.95
CA ILE A 124 0.83 4.63 -10.64
C ILE A 124 -0.58 4.25 -10.16
N TYR A 125 -1.61 5.00 -10.56
CA TYR A 125 -2.99 4.77 -10.11
C TYR A 125 -3.49 3.32 -10.28
N PRO A 126 -3.20 2.60 -11.39
CA PRO A 126 -3.57 1.20 -11.55
C PRO A 126 -3.11 0.29 -10.40
N TYR A 127 -1.93 0.52 -9.83
CA TYR A 127 -1.43 -0.25 -8.68
C TYR A 127 -2.30 -0.02 -7.43
N TYR A 128 -2.61 1.24 -7.13
CA TYR A 128 -3.46 1.61 -5.99
C TYR A 128 -4.89 1.11 -6.15
N ASN A 129 -5.47 1.29 -7.32
CA ASN A 129 -6.81 0.79 -7.64
C ASN A 129 -6.86 -0.74 -7.57
N TRP A 130 -5.84 -1.44 -8.07
CA TRP A 130 -5.75 -2.89 -7.97
C TRP A 130 -5.67 -3.35 -6.51
N MET A 131 -4.84 -2.73 -5.67
CA MET A 131 -4.80 -3.06 -4.25
C MET A 131 -6.17 -2.83 -3.58
N GLN A 132 -6.83 -1.72 -3.91
CA GLN A 132 -8.13 -1.34 -3.35
C GLN A 132 -9.24 -2.34 -3.69
N ILE A 133 -9.34 -2.75 -4.95
CA ILE A 133 -10.32 -3.77 -5.40
C ILE A 133 -10.09 -5.10 -4.69
N ASN A 134 -8.83 -5.43 -4.41
CA ASN A 134 -8.44 -6.71 -3.83
C ASN A 134 -8.42 -6.74 -2.29
N ILE A 135 -8.74 -5.64 -1.59
CA ILE A 135 -8.79 -5.60 -0.11
C ILE A 135 -9.59 -6.77 0.49
N PRO A 136 -10.80 -7.13 0.01
CA PRO A 136 -11.56 -8.24 0.59
C PRO A 136 -10.82 -9.58 0.49
N VAL A 137 -10.08 -9.79 -0.59
CA VAL A 137 -9.34 -11.03 -0.85
C VAL A 137 -8.07 -11.07 -0.01
N PHE A 138 -7.36 -9.95 0.12
CA PHE A 138 -6.23 -9.83 1.05
C PHE A 138 -6.65 -10.12 2.49
N ASN A 139 -7.78 -9.57 2.95
CA ASN A 139 -8.32 -9.86 4.27
C ASN A 139 -8.61 -11.36 4.45
N GLN A 140 -9.29 -11.98 3.49
CA GLN A 140 -9.60 -13.42 3.52
C GLN A 140 -8.33 -14.30 3.57
N LEU A 141 -7.32 -13.98 2.76
CA LEU A 141 -6.07 -14.76 2.69
C LEU A 141 -5.11 -14.48 3.85
N ALA A 142 -5.24 -13.32 4.49
CA ALA A 142 -4.53 -13.01 5.73
C ALA A 142 -5.11 -13.81 6.92
N ASP A 143 -6.40 -14.12 6.91
CA ASP A 143 -7.06 -14.99 7.91
C ASP A 143 -6.65 -16.47 7.81
N GLY A 144 -6.38 -16.94 6.60
CA GLY A 144 -6.22 -18.37 6.31
C GLY A 144 -4.85 -18.97 6.60
N ASN A 145 -3.80 -18.19 6.89
CA ASN A 145 -2.43 -18.69 7.05
C ASN A 145 -1.64 -17.91 8.12
N LEU A 146 -1.51 -18.48 9.32
CA LEU A 146 -0.64 -17.97 10.40
C LEU A 146 0.82 -18.47 10.28
N ASP A 147 1.11 -19.42 9.39
CA ASP A 147 2.41 -20.10 9.33
C ASP A 147 3.10 -19.91 7.97
N ALA A 148 3.72 -18.74 7.75
CA ALA A 148 4.77 -18.63 6.73
C ALA A 148 5.98 -17.92 7.34
N PRO A 149 7.17 -18.56 7.37
CA PRO A 149 8.37 -17.93 7.91
C PRO A 149 8.74 -16.71 7.07
N LEU A 150 9.14 -15.64 7.76
CA LEU A 150 9.72 -14.44 7.18
C LEU A 150 10.90 -14.84 6.28
N SER A 151 10.78 -14.58 4.98
CA SER A 151 11.94 -14.56 4.10
C SER A 151 12.90 -13.49 4.62
N LEU A 152 13.98 -13.94 5.25
CA LEU A 152 15.14 -13.12 5.57
C LEU A 152 15.82 -12.75 4.25
N HIS A 153 15.78 -11.47 3.89
CA HIS A 153 16.73 -10.86 2.98
C HIS A 153 17.54 -9.81 3.74
#